data_AF-A0A1D7TUD2-F1
#
_entry.id   AF-A0A1D7TUD2-F1
#
_cell.length_a   1.000
_cell.length_b   1.000
_cell.length_c   1.000
_cell.angle_alpha   90.00
_cell.angle_beta   90.00
_cell.angle_gamma   90.00
#
_symmetry.space_group_name_H-M   'P 1'
#
loop_
_entity.id
_entity.type
_entity.pdbx_description
1 polymer ?
#
loop_
_entity_poly.entity_id
_entity_poly.type
_entity_poly.pdbx_seq_one_letter_code
_entity_poly.pdbx_strand_id
1 'polypeptide(L)'
;MKEFVIVPDIKAEIKFFWNIFLKDVAVLGLVIFATMLLSQLFPEEQSKQQYIFMALGFVLAIYLDLRPRTNPGKRNYEVIWMLLLNRQPKLFKSYGYYEFDRK
;
A
#
# COMPACT_ATOMS: atom_id res chain seq x y z
N MET A 1 -20.02 21.30 -26.41
CA MET A 1 -19.58 20.83 -25.07
C MET A 1 -18.64 19.68 -25.29
N LYS A 2 -17.37 19.77 -24.87
CA LYS A 2 -16.44 18.63 -24.92
C LYS A 2 -16.78 17.75 -23.73
N GLU A 3 -17.33 16.57 -23.99
CA GLU A 3 -17.47 15.53 -22.97
C GLU A 3 -16.08 15.12 -22.52
N PHE A 4 -15.73 15.49 -21.29
CA PHE A 4 -14.57 14.92 -20.63
C PHE A 4 -14.92 13.46 -20.32
N VAL A 5 -14.56 12.57 -21.25
CA VAL A 5 -14.56 11.13 -20.99
C VAL A 5 -13.48 10.90 -19.95
N ILE A 6 -13.89 10.87 -18.67
CA ILE A 6 -13.06 10.35 -17.59
C ILE A 6 -12.94 8.86 -17.92
N VAL A 7 -11.84 8.48 -18.56
CA VAL A 7 -11.50 7.07 -18.74
C VAL A 7 -11.44 6.50 -17.32
N PRO A 8 -12.36 5.59 -16.93
CA PRO A 8 -12.20 4.93 -15.66
C PRO A 8 -10.88 4.18 -15.78
N ASP A 9 -9.93 4.52 -14.92
CA ASP A 9 -8.68 3.80 -14.76
C ASP A 9 -9.06 2.41 -14.23
N ILE A 10 -9.59 1.56 -15.11
CA ILE A 10 -9.85 0.15 -14.86
C ILE A 10 -8.47 -0.44 -14.77
N LYS A 11 -7.86 -0.32 -13.58
CA LYS A 11 -6.67 -1.08 -13.25
C LYS A 11 -7.07 -2.53 -13.43
N ALA A 12 -6.59 -3.13 -14.51
CA ALA A 12 -6.76 -4.53 -14.80
C ALA A 12 -5.95 -5.30 -13.75
N GLU A 13 -6.53 -5.46 -12.56
CA GLU A 13 -5.92 -6.24 -11.50
C GLU A 13 -6.15 -7.72 -11.81
N ILE A 14 -5.05 -8.47 -11.97
CA ILE A 14 -5.12 -9.91 -12.20
C ILE A 14 -5.64 -10.56 -10.91
N LYS A 15 -6.89 -11.03 -10.95
CA LYS A 15 -7.51 -11.79 -9.85
C LYS A 15 -6.96 -13.20 -9.85
N PHE A 16 -6.51 -13.66 -8.69
CA PHE A 16 -6.04 -15.03 -8.51
C PHE A 16 -7.18 -15.93 -8.04
N PHE A 17 -7.89 -15.51 -6.97
CA PHE A 17 -9.08 -16.19 -6.46
C PHE A 17 -9.93 -15.27 -5.57
N TRP A 18 -11.26 -15.24 -5.75
CA TRP A 18 -12.20 -14.40 -5.00
C TRP A 18 -11.77 -12.91 -4.95
N ASN A 19 -11.26 -12.45 -3.80
CA ASN A 19 -10.84 -11.09 -3.52
C ASN A 19 -9.31 -10.97 -3.36
N ILE A 20 -8.56 -12.03 -3.68
CA ILE A 20 -7.10 -12.05 -3.67
C ILE A 20 -6.60 -11.80 -5.09
N PHE A 21 -5.74 -10.80 -5.21
CA PHE A 21 -5.14 -10.39 -6.47
C PHE A 21 -3.67 -10.80 -6.52
N LEU A 22 -3.10 -10.96 -7.72
CA LEU A 22 -1.70 -11.40 -7.88
C LEU A 22 -0.71 -10.48 -7.13
N LYS A 23 -1.00 -9.18 -7.10
CA LYS A 23 -0.21 -8.19 -6.36
C LYS A 23 -0.19 -8.44 -4.84
N ASP A 24 -1.22 -9.07 -4.29
CA ASP A 24 -1.34 -9.37 -2.85
C ASP A 24 -0.42 -10.53 -2.52
N VAL A 25 -0.49 -11.59 -3.33
CA VAL A 25 0.41 -12.74 -3.23
C VAL A 25 1.87 -12.30 -3.37
N ALA A 26 2.15 -11.37 -4.28
CA ALA A 26 3.49 -10.81 -4.45
C ALA A 26 3.96 -10.03 -3.21
N VAL A 27 3.12 -9.17 -2.63
CA VAL A 27 3.46 -8.39 -1.43
C VAL A 27 3.64 -9.30 -0.23
N LEU A 28 2.71 -10.24 0.01
CA LEU A 28 2.80 -11.23 1.06
C LEU A 28 4.09 -12.05 0.93
N GLY A 29 4.37 -12.56 -0.27
CA GLY A 29 5.58 -13.34 -0.55
C GLY A 29 6.86 -12.54 -0.29
N LEU A 30 6.92 -11.29 -0.75
CA LEU A 30 8.08 -10.41 -0.55
C LEU A 30 8.33 -10.14 0.94
N VAL A 31 7.30 -9.82 1.71
CA VAL A 31 7.43 -9.51 3.13
C VAL A 31 7.82 -10.74 3.93
N ILE A 32 7.24 -11.91 3.65
CA ILE A 32 7.63 -13.17 4.31
C ILE A 32 9.07 -13.52 3.96
N PHE A 33 9.45 -13.44 2.68
CA PHE A 33 10.82 -13.73 2.25
C PHE A 33 11.84 -12.79 2.92
N ALA A 34 11.57 -11.49 2.95
CA ALA A 34 12.43 -10.52 3.65
C ALA A 34 12.52 -10.81 5.15
N THR A 35 11.41 -11.17 5.79
CA THR A 35 11.38 -11.55 7.21
C THR A 35 12.22 -12.80 7.46
N MET A 36 12.14 -13.82 6.59
CA MET A 36 12.96 -15.04 6.71
C MET A 36 14.46 -14.76 6.50
N LEU A 37 14.82 -13.86 5.59
CA LEU A 37 16.22 -13.47 5.41
C LEU A 37 16.75 -12.71 6.63
N LEU A 38 15.99 -11.73 7.13
CA LEU A 38 16.39 -10.91 8.26
C LEU A 38 16.38 -11.69 9.58
N SER A 39 15.60 -12.77 9.70
CA SER A 39 15.62 -13.60 10.90
C SER A 39 16.96 -14.29 11.13
N GLN A 40 17.78 -14.46 10.09
CA GLN A 40 19.14 -15.02 10.18
C GLN A 40 20.13 -14.07 10.87
N LEU A 41 19.78 -12.79 11.05
CA LEU A 41 20.62 -11.82 11.76
C LEU A 41 20.54 -11.97 13.29
N PHE A 42 19.58 -12.74 13.80
CA PHE A 42 19.46 -12.97 15.23
C PHE A 42 20.46 -14.05 15.68
N PRO A 43 21.28 -13.77 16.71
CA PRO A 43 22.13 -14.80 17.32
C PRO A 43 21.29 -15.86 18.03
N GLU A 44 21.82 -17.08 18.18
CA GLU A 44 21.08 -18.25 18.72
C GLU A 44 20.52 -18.01 20.14
N GLU A 45 21.22 -17.21 20.95
CA GLU A 45 20.82 -16.80 22.30
C GLU A 45 19.51 -15.98 22.30
N GLN A 46 19.15 -15.36 21.17
CA GLN A 46 17.99 -14.49 20.99
C GLN A 46 16.82 -15.18 20.25
N SER A 47 16.72 -16.50 20.36
CA SER A 47 15.64 -17.29 19.72
C SER A 47 14.23 -16.75 20.02
N LYS A 48 13.96 -16.29 21.25
CA LYS A 48 12.65 -15.71 21.62
C LYS A 48 12.34 -14.45 20.80
N GLN A 49 13.31 -13.55 20.66
CA GLN A 49 13.16 -12.32 19.89
C GLN A 49 13.00 -12.63 18.40
N GLN A 50 13.72 -13.63 17.89
CA GLN A 50 13.58 -14.10 16.52
C GLN A 50 12.16 -14.63 16.22
N TYR A 51 11.57 -15.43 17.13
CA TYR A 51 10.19 -15.91 16.97
C TYR A 51 9.18 -14.76 16.98
N ILE A 52 9.35 -13.78 17.88
CA ILE A 52 8.50 -12.58 17.92
C ILE A 52 8.63 -11.79 16.61
N PHE A 53 9.86 -11.62 16.11
CA PHE A 53 10.12 -10.95 14.84
C PHE A 53 9.41 -11.66 13.66
N MET A 54 9.49 -12.99 13.59
CA MET A 54 8.78 -13.76 12.56
C MET A 54 7.25 -13.60 12.67
N ALA A 55 6.70 -13.67 13.88
CA ALA A 55 5.27 -13.48 14.09
C ALA A 55 4.81 -12.07 13.68
N LEU A 56 5.58 -11.04 14.05
CA LEU A 56 5.30 -9.66 13.64
C LEU A 56 5.44 -9.45 12.13
N GLY A 57 6.42 -10.08 11.49
CA GLY A 57 6.59 -10.04 10.03
C GLY A 57 5.42 -10.67 9.30
N PHE A 58 4.89 -11.79 9.81
CA PHE A 58 3.67 -12.41 9.27
C PHE A 58 2.44 -11.49 9.44
N VAL A 59 2.26 -10.90 10.62
CA VAL A 59 1.18 -9.92 10.87
C VAL A 59 1.31 -8.70 9.95
N LEU A 60 2.53 -8.21 9.72
CA LEU A 60 2.79 -7.10 8.81
C LEU A 60 2.43 -7.46 7.37
N ALA A 61 2.78 -8.65 6.89
CA ALA A 61 2.44 -9.12 5.55
C ALA A 61 0.92 -9.10 5.33
N ILE A 62 0.15 -9.64 6.28
CA ILE A 62 -1.33 -9.60 6.22
C ILE A 62 -1.82 -8.16 6.27
N TYR A 63 -1.30 -7.35 7.21
CA TYR A 63 -1.72 -5.96 7.38
C TYR A 63 -1.55 -5.14 6.10
N LEU A 64 -0.45 -5.34 5.37
CA LEU A 64 -0.17 -4.61 4.14
C LEU A 64 -1.19 -4.89 3.03
N ASP A 65 -1.74 -6.11 2.98
CA ASP A 65 -2.77 -6.51 2.01
C ASP A 65 -4.20 -6.15 2.43
N LEU A 66 -4.42 -5.84 3.71
CA LEU A 66 -5.70 -5.36 4.19
C LEU A 66 -6.03 -3.97 3.61
N ARG A 67 -7.34 -3.74 3.43
CA ARG A 67 -7.90 -2.45 3.04
C ARG A 67 -8.19 -1.63 4.30
N PRO A 68 -7.71 -0.39 4.41
CA PRO A 68 -8.03 0.47 5.55
C PRO A 68 -9.52 0.86 5.49
N ARG A 69 -10.15 0.97 6.66
CA ARG A 69 -11.57 1.36 6.77
C ARG A 69 -11.85 2.75 6.20
N THR A 70 -10.87 3.64 6.27
CA THR A 70 -10.97 5.02 5.79
C THR A 70 -10.81 5.15 4.27
N ASN A 71 -10.20 4.16 3.60
CA ASN A 71 -10.03 4.16 2.15
C ASN A 71 -10.07 2.71 1.60
N PRO A 72 -11.26 2.11 1.46
CA PRO A 72 -11.39 0.73 1.01
C PRO A 72 -10.97 0.51 -0.44
N GLY A 73 -10.77 1.58 -1.22
CA GLY A 73 -10.32 1.51 -2.61
C GLY A 73 -8.84 1.15 -2.78
N LYS A 74 -8.03 1.24 -1.72
CA LYS A 74 -6.59 0.96 -1.74
C LYS A 74 -6.20 -0.03 -0.66
N ARG A 75 -5.09 -0.73 -0.85
CA ARG A 75 -4.47 -1.53 0.23
C ARG A 75 -3.48 -0.70 1.02
N ASN A 76 -3.16 -1.14 2.23
CA ASN A 76 -2.22 -0.43 3.09
C ASN A 76 -0.85 -0.24 2.42
N TYR A 77 -0.34 -1.25 1.69
CA TYR A 77 0.93 -1.07 0.96
C TYR A 77 0.84 0.02 -0.12
N GLU A 78 -0.30 0.18 -0.80
CA GLU A 78 -0.49 1.20 -1.83
C GLU A 78 -0.52 2.60 -1.21
N VAL A 79 -1.16 2.74 -0.04
CA VAL A 79 -1.21 4.00 0.71
C VAL A 79 0.20 4.37 1.20
N ILE A 80 0.94 3.43 1.76
CA ILE A 80 2.33 3.67 2.20
C ILE A 80 3.21 4.04 1.00
N TRP A 81 3.08 3.34 -0.11
CA TRP A 81 3.82 3.65 -1.34
C TRP A 81 3.52 5.06 -1.85
N MET A 82 2.25 5.48 -1.81
CA MET A 82 1.87 6.87 -2.11
C MET A 82 2.51 7.86 -1.14
N LEU A 83 2.58 7.56 0.16
CA LEU A 83 3.25 8.46 1.12
C LEU A 83 4.76 8.55 0.90
N LEU A 84 5.40 7.47 0.41
CA LEU A 84 6.83 7.45 0.12
C LEU A 84 7.17 8.19 -1.18
N LEU A 85 6.41 7.95 -2.25
CA LEU A 85 6.66 8.56 -3.57
C LEU A 85 6.03 9.95 -3.73
N ASN A 86 4.78 10.11 -3.29
CA ASN A 86 4.06 11.37 -3.34
C ASN A 86 4.27 12.15 -2.05
N ARG A 87 5.53 12.28 -1.60
CA ARG A 87 5.97 13.35 -0.69
C ARG A 87 5.89 14.71 -1.39
N GLN A 88 4.77 14.99 -2.07
CA GLN A 88 4.46 16.31 -2.54
C GLN A 88 4.33 17.17 -1.28
N PRO A 89 5.14 18.24 -1.10
CA PRO A 89 4.72 19.29 -0.19
C PRO A 89 3.34 19.66 -0.70
N LYS A 90 2.31 19.55 0.14
CA LYS A 90 1.00 20.05 -0.23
C LYS A 90 1.18 21.53 -0.56
N LEU A 91 1.39 21.85 -1.83
CA LEU A 91 0.96 23.11 -2.40
C LEU A 91 -0.55 23.01 -2.32
N PHE A 92 -1.09 23.28 -1.12
CA PHE A 92 -2.48 23.63 -0.97
C PHE A 92 -2.66 24.83 -1.89
N LYS A 93 -3.07 24.57 -3.13
CA LYS A 93 -3.50 25.64 -4.02
C LYS A 93 -4.86 26.05 -3.49
N SER A 94 -4.88 27.04 -2.61
CA SER A 94 -6.12 27.72 -2.24
C SER A 94 -6.63 28.36 -3.52
N TYR A 95 -7.69 27.81 -4.09
CA TYR A 95 -8.41 28.50 -5.17
C TYR A 95 -9.03 29.74 -4.53
N GLY A 96 -8.40 30.90 -4.76
CA GLY A 96 -8.96 32.17 -4.34
C GLY A 96 -10.29 32.39 -5.06
N TYR A 97 -11.24 33.04 -4.40
CA TYR A 97 -12.59 33.32 -4.92
C TYR A 97 -12.58 33.93 -6.35
N TYR A 98 -11.50 34.63 -6.70
CA TYR A 98 -11.29 35.30 -7.99
C TYR A 98 -10.89 34.38 -9.15
N GLU A 99 -10.57 33.10 -8.91
CA GLU A 99 -10.22 32.18 -10.01
C GLU A 99 -11.45 31.72 -10.84
N PHE A 100 -12.66 32.03 -10.36
CA PHE A 100 -13.92 31.73 -11.06
C PHE A 100 -14.57 32.94 -11.76
N ASP A 101 -13.95 34.12 -11.68
CA ASP A 101 -14.52 35.36 -12.23
C ASP A 101 -13.87 35.75 -13.57
N ARG A 102 -13.95 34.85 -14.55
CA ARG A 102 -13.70 35.20 -15.96
C ARG A 102 -15.00 35.08 -16.75
N LYS A 103 -15.55 36.24 -17.07
CA LYS A 103 -16.50 36.48 -18.16
C LYS A 103 -15.97 35.97 -19.49
#